data_AF-A0A1F8JJN6-F1
#
_entry.id   AF-A0A1F8JJN6-F1
#
_cell.length_a   1.000
_cell.length_b   1.000
_cell.length_c   1.000
_cell.angle_alpha   90.00
_cell.angle_beta   90.00
_cell.angle_gamma   90.00
#
_symmetry.space_group_name_H-M   'P 1'
#
loop_
_entity.id
_entity.type
_entity.pdbx_description
1 polymer ?
#
loop_
_entity_poly.entity_id
_entity_poly.type
_entity_poly.pdbx_seq_one_letter_code
_entity_poly.pdbx_strand_id
1 'polypeptide(L)'
;MILYRSMLAGGTLVFDPEAPCHHYSFVVFQLREFLAKTHLHSGVRSILLGGSLIPQDLCDAALRLGLPLFITYGMTEAGSQIATSRYTGSLAFDAPLPGREIKIEKEELCLRGKTLFKGYLNNASPFVRGWFLTKDRASFENGRLTILGRSDNLIISGGENIDPKQIRTAALSIPGISEARVTSRPDKRYGHRPLLHVKLTLPLSPLEIRKKLLALLTPYHVPFEEDINCS
;
A
#
# COMPACT_ATOMS: atom_id res chain seq x y z
N MET A 1 4.05 -13.73 2.62
CA MET A 1 4.68 -13.92 1.29
C MET A 1 6.19 -14.23 1.39
N ILE A 2 6.99 -13.48 2.17
CA ILE A 2 8.44 -13.73 2.32
C ILE A 2 8.73 -15.16 2.82
N LEU A 3 7.97 -15.63 3.82
CA LEU A 3 8.03 -17.02 4.32
C LEU A 3 7.93 -18.05 3.19
N TYR A 4 6.92 -17.91 2.34
CA TYR A 4 6.67 -18.86 1.25
C TYR A 4 7.78 -18.85 0.20
N ARG A 5 8.33 -17.68 -0.13
CA ARG A 5 9.48 -17.56 -1.04
C ARG A 5 10.72 -18.22 -0.48
N SER A 6 10.98 -18.01 0.81
CA SER A 6 12.10 -18.63 1.51
C SER A 6 11.97 -20.15 1.47
N MET A 7 10.79 -20.69 1.79
CA MET A 7 10.53 -22.13 1.74
C MET A 7 10.69 -22.71 0.33
N LEU A 8 10.11 -22.07 -0.69
CA LEU A 8 10.21 -22.55 -2.07
C LEU A 8 11.64 -22.52 -2.62
N ALA A 9 12.43 -21.51 -2.26
CA ALA A 9 13.79 -21.34 -2.76
C ALA A 9 14.86 -22.02 -1.88
N GLY A 10 14.47 -22.65 -0.77
CA GLY A 10 15.42 -23.16 0.23
C GLY A 10 16.25 -22.06 0.92
N GLY A 11 15.70 -20.86 1.01
CA GLY A 11 16.35 -19.70 1.63
C GLY A 11 16.19 -19.68 3.16
N THR A 12 17.02 -18.88 3.80
CA THR A 12 17.00 -18.62 5.24
C THR A 12 16.22 -17.33 5.54
N LEU A 13 15.31 -17.40 6.52
CA LEU A 13 14.69 -16.20 7.09
C LEU A 13 15.58 -15.64 8.19
N VAL A 14 15.80 -14.34 8.14
CA VAL A 14 16.55 -13.58 9.15
C VAL A 14 15.57 -12.64 9.84
N PHE A 15 15.50 -12.73 11.17
CA PHE A 15 14.62 -11.91 12.00
C PHE A 15 15.35 -10.76 12.69
N ASP A 16 16.69 -10.79 12.68
CA ASP A 16 17.53 -9.71 13.20
C ASP A 16 17.58 -8.56 12.18
N PRO A 17 17.07 -7.36 12.52
CA PRO A 17 17.05 -6.21 11.60
C PRO A 17 18.44 -5.63 11.32
N GLU A 18 19.46 -5.97 12.10
CA GLU A 18 20.85 -5.52 11.89
C GLU A 18 21.72 -6.59 11.21
N ALA A 19 21.19 -7.78 10.96
CA ALA A 19 21.92 -8.82 10.26
C ALA A 19 21.90 -8.61 8.74
N PRO A 20 23.03 -8.80 8.04
CA PRO A 20 23.10 -8.68 6.58
C PRO A 20 22.27 -9.77 5.91
N CYS A 21 21.53 -9.40 4.87
CA CYS A 21 20.72 -10.30 4.06
C CYS A 21 20.96 -10.07 2.57
N HIS A 22 20.72 -11.10 1.76
CA HIS A 22 20.83 -10.97 0.30
C HIS A 22 19.55 -10.44 -0.36
N HIS A 23 18.39 -10.62 0.28
CA HIS A 23 17.10 -10.26 -0.28
C HIS A 23 16.27 -9.50 0.75
N TYR A 24 15.79 -8.32 0.38
CA TYR A 24 14.94 -7.48 1.22
C TYR A 24 13.58 -7.26 0.56
N SER A 25 12.56 -7.04 1.38
CA SER A 25 11.23 -6.60 0.94
C SER A 25 10.80 -5.46 1.83
N PHE A 26 10.59 -4.29 1.23
CA PHE A 26 10.38 -3.04 1.95
C PHE A 26 9.13 -2.30 1.48
N VAL A 27 8.52 -1.58 2.41
CA VAL A 27 7.72 -0.39 2.10
C VAL A 27 8.64 0.84 2.03
N VAL A 28 8.12 1.95 1.49
CA VAL A 28 8.86 3.20 1.22
C VAL A 28 9.70 3.66 2.41
N PHE A 29 9.14 3.67 3.63
CA PHE A 29 9.87 4.09 4.82
C PHE A 29 11.06 3.20 5.14
N GLN A 30 10.88 1.88 5.07
CA GLN A 30 11.92 0.92 5.39
C GLN A 30 13.09 1.02 4.42
N LEU A 31 12.82 1.24 3.13
CA LEU A 31 13.87 1.50 2.16
C LEU A 31 14.63 2.79 2.52
N ARG A 32 13.92 3.86 2.88
CA ARG A 32 14.55 5.13 3.26
C ARG A 32 15.53 4.97 4.42
N GLU A 33 15.12 4.25 5.47
CA GLU A 33 15.99 3.91 6.61
C GLU A 33 17.17 3.02 6.16
N PHE A 34 16.90 2.01 5.33
CA PHE A 34 17.92 1.09 4.83
C PHE A 34 19.00 1.80 4.00
N LEU A 35 18.64 2.81 3.20
CA LEU A 35 19.62 3.58 2.42
C LEU A 35 20.67 4.28 3.30
N ALA A 36 20.32 4.64 4.54
CA ALA A 36 21.25 5.24 5.50
C ALA A 36 22.19 4.19 6.15
N LYS A 37 21.81 2.90 6.15
CA LYS A 37 22.56 1.81 6.77
C LYS A 37 23.56 1.18 5.80
N THR A 38 24.58 1.94 5.40
CA THR A 38 25.56 1.53 4.37
C THR A 38 26.29 0.22 4.68
N HIS A 39 26.48 -0.12 5.96
CA HIS A 39 27.08 -1.38 6.39
C HIS A 39 26.26 -2.63 5.99
N LEU A 40 24.96 -2.49 5.73
CA LEU A 40 24.08 -3.58 5.29
C LEU A 40 24.01 -3.74 3.77
N HIS A 41 24.68 -2.88 3.00
CA HIS A 41 24.57 -2.88 1.53
C HIS A 41 25.44 -3.97 0.88
N SER A 42 26.44 -4.48 1.60
CA SER A 42 27.33 -5.52 1.09
C SER A 42 26.58 -6.84 0.86
N GLY A 43 26.74 -7.40 -0.34
CA GLY A 43 26.15 -8.69 -0.70
C GLY A 43 24.66 -8.67 -1.03
N VAL A 44 24.01 -7.49 -1.07
CA VAL A 44 22.59 -7.38 -1.46
C VAL A 44 22.41 -7.80 -2.91
N ARG A 45 21.47 -8.72 -3.16
CA ARG A 45 21.13 -9.26 -4.49
C ARG A 45 19.79 -8.75 -5.01
N SER A 46 18.84 -8.47 -4.13
CA SER A 46 17.54 -7.92 -4.52
C SER A 46 16.89 -7.14 -3.38
N ILE A 47 16.31 -6.00 -3.72
CA ILE A 47 15.42 -5.24 -2.86
C ILE A 47 14.07 -5.14 -3.58
N LEU A 48 13.03 -5.71 -3.00
CA LEU A 48 11.66 -5.56 -3.48
C LEU A 48 11.01 -4.37 -2.78
N LEU A 49 10.50 -3.40 -3.54
CA LEU A 49 9.80 -2.23 -3.02
C LEU A 49 8.35 -2.24 -3.50
N GLY A 50 7.39 -2.08 -2.58
CA GLY A 50 5.98 -2.00 -2.93
C GLY A 50 5.07 -1.68 -1.75
N GLY A 51 3.79 -1.93 -1.92
CA GLY A 51 2.76 -1.71 -0.90
C GLY A 51 2.15 -0.30 -0.91
N SER A 52 2.76 0.67 -1.59
CA SER A 52 2.20 2.01 -1.74
C SER A 52 2.60 2.66 -3.06
N LEU A 53 2.14 3.89 -3.28
CA LEU A 53 2.74 4.76 -4.29
C LEU A 53 4.25 4.88 -4.02
N ILE A 54 5.06 4.67 -5.05
CA ILE A 54 6.51 4.60 -4.95
C ILE A 54 7.10 5.96 -5.36
N PRO A 55 7.81 6.68 -4.47
CA PRO A 55 8.47 7.92 -4.82
C PRO A 55 9.68 7.67 -5.73
N GLN A 56 9.72 8.32 -6.89
CA GLN A 56 10.78 8.12 -7.88
C GLN A 56 12.16 8.56 -7.34
N ASP A 57 12.21 9.64 -6.57
CA ASP A 57 13.42 10.17 -5.93
C ASP A 57 14.10 9.14 -5.02
N LEU A 58 13.30 8.35 -4.29
CA LEU A 58 13.80 7.28 -3.42
C LEU A 58 14.38 6.12 -4.24
N CYS A 59 13.74 5.75 -5.34
CA CYS A 59 14.24 4.71 -6.24
C CYS A 59 15.54 5.16 -6.92
N ASP A 60 15.62 6.41 -7.35
CA ASP A 60 16.84 6.98 -7.94
C ASP A 60 17.99 7.03 -6.92
N ALA A 61 17.70 7.29 -5.65
CA ALA A 61 18.70 7.24 -4.59
C ALA A 61 19.26 5.82 -4.41
N ALA A 62 18.41 4.79 -4.39
CA ALA A 62 18.86 3.41 -4.34
C ALA A 62 19.69 3.02 -5.58
N LEU A 63 19.27 3.47 -6.77
CA LEU A 63 19.98 3.22 -8.02
C LEU A 63 21.37 3.87 -8.03
N ARG A 64 21.52 5.11 -7.53
CA ARG A 64 22.82 5.79 -7.38
C ARG A 64 23.78 5.06 -6.44
N LEU A 65 23.25 4.36 -5.43
CA LEU A 65 24.02 3.52 -4.53
C LEU A 65 24.36 2.15 -5.13
N GLY A 66 23.96 1.87 -6.37
CA GLY A 66 24.22 0.59 -7.05
C GLY A 66 23.37 -0.56 -6.52
N LEU A 67 22.31 -0.28 -5.74
CA LEU A 67 21.49 -1.32 -5.14
C LEU A 67 20.55 -1.98 -6.18
N PRO A 68 20.40 -3.31 -6.17
CA PRO A 68 19.52 -4.02 -7.10
C PRO A 68 18.05 -3.89 -6.69
N LEU A 69 17.45 -2.74 -6.99
CA LEU A 69 16.07 -2.41 -6.68
C LEU A 69 15.09 -2.98 -7.72
N PHE A 70 14.01 -3.58 -7.23
CA PHE A 70 12.86 -4.03 -8.01
C PHE A 70 11.60 -3.40 -7.43
N ILE A 71 10.87 -2.67 -8.26
CA ILE A 71 9.56 -2.14 -7.89
C ILE A 71 8.49 -3.20 -8.09
N THR A 72 7.46 -3.17 -7.27
CA THR A 72 6.44 -4.21 -7.23
C THR A 72 5.06 -3.58 -7.08
N TYR A 73 4.11 -4.09 -7.85
CA TYR A 73 2.69 -3.78 -7.71
C TYR A 73 1.94 -5.05 -7.36
N GLY A 74 1.02 -4.94 -6.42
CA GLY A 74 0.35 -6.08 -5.82
C GLY A 74 -0.72 -5.65 -4.85
N MET A 75 -1.55 -6.61 -4.45
CA MET A 75 -2.62 -6.43 -3.49
C MET A 75 -2.96 -7.76 -2.81
N THR A 76 -3.70 -7.70 -1.71
CA THR A 76 -4.07 -8.88 -0.93
C THR A 76 -4.93 -9.85 -1.76
N GLU A 77 -5.86 -9.31 -2.54
CA GLU A 77 -6.80 -10.03 -3.40
C GLU A 77 -6.10 -10.82 -4.52
N ALA A 78 -4.85 -10.46 -4.86
CA ALA A 78 -4.04 -11.13 -5.86
C ALA A 78 -2.99 -12.09 -5.29
N GLY A 79 -2.99 -12.30 -3.97
CA GLY A 79 -1.99 -13.14 -3.30
C GLY A 79 -0.60 -12.51 -3.31
N SER A 80 -0.52 -11.19 -3.02
CA SER A 80 0.68 -10.35 -3.09
C SER A 80 0.94 -9.77 -4.49
N GLN A 81 2.03 -10.13 -5.16
CA GLN A 81 2.49 -9.42 -6.35
C GLN A 81 1.73 -9.81 -7.62
N ILE A 82 1.41 -8.79 -8.41
CA ILE A 82 0.83 -8.86 -9.74
C ILE A 82 1.91 -8.59 -10.78
N ALA A 83 2.73 -7.55 -10.58
CA ALA A 83 3.81 -7.17 -11.48
C ALA A 83 5.07 -6.80 -10.69
N THR A 84 6.24 -7.01 -11.29
CA THR A 84 7.55 -6.68 -10.70
C THR A 84 8.54 -6.38 -11.81
N SER A 85 9.27 -5.28 -11.68
CA SER A 85 10.29 -4.86 -12.64
C SER A 85 11.52 -4.35 -11.93
N ARG A 86 12.69 -4.59 -12.53
CA ARG A 86 13.93 -3.98 -12.08
C ARG A 86 13.84 -2.48 -12.31
N TYR A 87 14.13 -1.68 -11.30
CA TYR A 87 14.12 -0.24 -11.44
C TYR A 87 15.35 0.23 -12.22
N THR A 88 15.11 0.89 -13.34
CA THR A 88 16.15 1.46 -14.22
C THR A 88 15.87 2.93 -14.56
N GLY A 89 15.17 3.65 -13.66
CA GLY A 89 14.74 5.05 -13.87
C GLY A 89 13.28 5.20 -14.30
N SER A 90 12.47 4.14 -14.24
CA SER A 90 11.08 4.13 -14.65
C SER A 90 10.21 3.37 -13.66
N LEU A 91 9.04 3.92 -13.33
CA LEU A 91 8.05 3.31 -12.44
C LEU A 91 7.03 2.41 -13.16
N ALA A 92 7.14 2.28 -14.49
CA ALA A 92 6.28 1.38 -15.24
C ALA A 92 6.77 -0.07 -15.10
N PHE A 93 5.82 -0.99 -14.90
CA PHE A 93 6.08 -2.41 -14.81
C PHE A 93 6.09 -3.03 -16.20
N ASP A 94 6.85 -4.10 -16.36
CA ASP A 94 6.80 -4.96 -17.54
C ASP A 94 5.54 -5.85 -17.49
N ALA A 95 5.52 -6.93 -18.26
CA ALA A 95 4.42 -7.90 -18.27
C ALA A 95 4.07 -8.39 -16.84
N PRO A 96 2.79 -8.72 -16.58
CA PRO A 96 2.38 -9.28 -15.30
C PRO A 96 3.12 -10.60 -15.01
N LEU A 97 3.26 -10.93 -13.73
CA LEU A 97 3.87 -12.19 -13.30
C LEU A 97 3.10 -13.40 -13.89
N PRO A 98 3.78 -14.53 -14.13
CA PRO A 98 3.16 -15.72 -14.73
C PRO A 98 1.87 -16.15 -14.02
N GLY A 99 0.86 -16.57 -14.80
CA GLY A 99 -0.43 -17.04 -14.29
C GLY A 99 -1.41 -15.92 -13.93
N ARG A 100 -1.11 -14.68 -14.31
CA ARG A 100 -2.03 -13.54 -14.26
C ARG A 100 -2.26 -13.00 -15.67
N GLU A 101 -3.48 -12.57 -15.91
CA GLU A 101 -3.90 -11.83 -17.09
C GLU A 101 -4.40 -10.47 -16.64
N ILE A 102 -4.09 -9.45 -17.42
CA ILE A 102 -4.51 -8.08 -17.15
C ILE A 102 -5.23 -7.52 -18.37
N LYS A 103 -6.19 -6.62 -18.13
CA LYS A 103 -6.74 -5.74 -19.15
C LYS A 103 -7.07 -4.39 -18.52
N ILE A 104 -7.13 -3.35 -19.34
CA ILE A 104 -7.64 -2.04 -18.93
C ILE A 104 -9.07 -1.90 -19.45
N GLU A 105 -10.02 -1.63 -18.55
CA GLU A 105 -11.42 -1.40 -18.90
C GLU A 105 -11.88 -0.12 -18.21
N LYS A 106 -12.31 0.89 -18.99
CA LYS A 106 -12.70 2.22 -18.48
C LYS A 106 -11.63 2.85 -17.56
N GLU A 107 -10.37 2.81 -18.00
CA GLU A 107 -9.18 3.27 -17.26
C GLU A 107 -8.84 2.46 -15.99
N GLU A 108 -9.60 1.42 -15.65
CA GLU A 108 -9.34 0.58 -14.49
C GLU A 108 -8.64 -0.72 -14.88
N LEU A 109 -7.67 -1.12 -14.05
CA LEU A 109 -7.03 -2.42 -14.16
C LEU A 109 -8.01 -3.53 -13.75
N CYS A 110 -8.12 -4.52 -14.61
CA CYS A 110 -8.86 -5.75 -14.34
C CYS A 110 -7.89 -6.93 -14.35
N LEU A 111 -8.08 -7.85 -13.40
CA LEU A 111 -7.22 -9.03 -13.25
C LEU A 111 -8.00 -10.33 -13.44
N ARG A 112 -7.34 -11.32 -14.01
CA ARG A 112 -7.80 -12.72 -14.02
C ARG A 112 -6.62 -13.63 -13.75
N GLY A 113 -6.83 -14.72 -13.01
CA GLY A 113 -5.75 -15.67 -12.74
C GLY A 113 -6.02 -16.55 -11.54
N LYS A 114 -5.21 -17.61 -11.40
CA LYS A 114 -5.35 -18.62 -10.34
C LYS A 114 -4.92 -18.13 -8.96
N THR A 115 -4.20 -17.01 -8.89
CA THR A 115 -3.70 -16.46 -7.63
C THR A 115 -4.69 -15.50 -6.98
N LEU A 116 -5.81 -15.21 -7.65
CA LEU A 116 -6.85 -14.37 -7.08
C LEU A 116 -7.56 -15.10 -5.94
N PHE A 117 -7.89 -14.35 -4.90
CA PHE A 117 -8.79 -14.78 -3.83
C PHE A 117 -10.16 -15.25 -4.37
N LYS A 118 -10.95 -15.89 -3.50
CA LYS A 118 -12.30 -16.35 -3.86
C LYS A 118 -13.39 -15.27 -3.75
N GLY A 119 -13.04 -14.12 -3.16
CA GLY A 119 -13.96 -13.03 -2.85
C GLY A 119 -13.88 -12.60 -1.39
N TYR A 120 -14.62 -11.55 -1.07
CA TYR A 120 -14.73 -11.02 0.28
C TYR A 120 -15.79 -11.79 1.07
N LEU A 121 -15.50 -12.14 2.32
CA LEU A 121 -16.46 -12.78 3.21
C LEU A 121 -17.69 -11.87 3.41
N ASN A 122 -18.90 -12.42 3.25
CA ASN A 122 -20.19 -11.74 3.43
C ASN A 122 -20.49 -10.56 2.48
N ASN A 123 -19.74 -10.41 1.38
CA ASN A 123 -19.98 -9.36 0.40
C ASN A 123 -20.32 -9.96 -0.97
N ALA A 124 -20.87 -9.12 -1.86
CA ALA A 124 -21.07 -9.49 -3.25
C ALA A 124 -19.74 -9.85 -3.94
N SER A 125 -19.83 -10.73 -4.94
CA SER A 125 -18.66 -11.12 -5.73
C SER A 125 -18.02 -9.88 -6.37
N PRO A 126 -16.71 -9.68 -6.19
CA PRO A 126 -15.98 -8.60 -6.87
C PRO A 126 -15.57 -8.96 -8.30
N PHE A 127 -16.03 -10.11 -8.80
CA PHE A 127 -15.73 -10.60 -10.14
C PHE A 127 -16.89 -10.31 -11.10
N VAL A 128 -16.57 -9.71 -12.25
CA VAL A 128 -17.49 -9.52 -13.36
C VAL A 128 -16.99 -10.33 -14.55
N ARG A 129 -17.77 -11.34 -14.98
CA ARG A 129 -17.41 -12.24 -16.09
C ARG A 129 -16.00 -12.86 -15.93
N GLY A 130 -15.64 -13.24 -14.71
CA GLY A 130 -14.34 -13.84 -14.38
C GLY A 130 -13.18 -12.85 -14.21
N TRP A 131 -13.42 -11.55 -14.34
CA TRP A 131 -12.42 -10.51 -14.10
C TRP A 131 -12.65 -9.87 -12.73
N PHE A 132 -11.60 -9.81 -11.92
CA PHE A 132 -11.59 -9.02 -10.69
C PHE A 132 -11.35 -7.55 -11.02
N LEU A 133 -12.24 -6.69 -10.53
CA LEU A 133 -12.13 -5.24 -10.69
C LEU A 133 -11.26 -4.69 -9.55
N THR A 134 -10.03 -4.23 -9.83
CA THR A 134 -9.10 -3.80 -8.78
C THR A 134 -9.45 -2.42 -8.21
N LYS A 135 -10.15 -1.61 -9.03
CA LYS A 135 -10.40 -0.18 -8.82
C LYS A 135 -9.11 0.65 -8.79
N ASP A 136 -8.01 0.11 -9.32
CA ASP A 136 -6.80 0.86 -9.59
C ASP A 136 -6.88 1.43 -11.00
N ARG A 137 -6.68 2.75 -11.13
CA ARG A 137 -6.53 3.40 -12.42
C ARG A 137 -5.17 3.04 -12.99
N ALA A 138 -5.13 2.64 -14.26
CA ALA A 138 -3.89 2.23 -14.90
C ALA A 138 -3.92 2.46 -16.41
N SER A 139 -2.73 2.62 -16.98
CA SER A 139 -2.50 2.53 -18.43
C SER A 139 -1.63 1.33 -18.77
N PHE A 140 -1.84 0.74 -19.94
CA PHE A 140 -1.02 -0.33 -20.47
C PHE A 140 -0.59 0.02 -21.89
N GLU A 141 0.66 0.45 -22.04
CA GLU A 141 1.20 1.01 -23.28
C GLU A 141 2.56 0.37 -23.56
N ASN A 142 2.82 -0.01 -24.82
CA ASN A 142 4.08 -0.62 -25.24
C ASN A 142 4.51 -1.83 -24.40
N GLY A 143 3.54 -2.64 -23.96
CA GLY A 143 3.78 -3.81 -23.12
C GLY A 143 4.11 -3.50 -21.65
N ARG A 144 3.97 -2.25 -21.23
CA ARG A 144 4.27 -1.79 -19.87
C ARG A 144 3.04 -1.26 -19.15
N LEU A 145 2.88 -1.65 -17.89
CA LEU A 145 1.79 -1.25 -16.99
C LEU A 145 2.22 -0.06 -16.13
N THR A 146 1.41 1.00 -16.13
CA THR A 146 1.59 2.14 -15.23
C THR A 146 0.37 2.25 -14.32
N ILE A 147 0.60 2.32 -13.00
CA ILE A 147 -0.47 2.53 -12.01
C ILE A 147 -0.61 4.03 -11.75
N LEU A 148 -1.81 4.56 -11.95
CA LEU A 148 -2.12 5.99 -11.89
C LEU A 148 -2.81 6.39 -10.58
N GLY A 149 -3.20 5.43 -9.75
CA GLY A 149 -3.86 5.64 -8.47
C GLY A 149 -5.12 4.78 -8.34
N ARG A 150 -6.06 5.21 -7.49
CA ARG A 150 -7.30 4.47 -7.21
C ARG A 150 -8.54 5.25 -7.63
N SER A 151 -9.53 4.56 -8.21
CA SER A 151 -10.81 5.15 -8.58
C SER A 151 -11.78 5.29 -7.40
N ASP A 152 -11.52 4.57 -6.30
CA ASP A 152 -12.39 4.52 -5.12
C ASP A 152 -11.96 5.45 -3.97
N ASN A 153 -10.96 6.31 -4.18
CA ASN A 153 -10.43 7.27 -3.19
C ASN A 153 -9.89 6.63 -1.91
N LEU A 154 -9.49 5.35 -1.92
CA LEU A 154 -8.78 4.75 -0.78
C LEU A 154 -7.45 5.50 -0.54
N ILE A 155 -7.11 5.70 0.73
CA ILE A 155 -5.86 6.31 1.15
C ILE A 155 -4.86 5.18 1.39
N ILE A 156 -3.74 5.19 0.67
CA ILE A 156 -2.66 4.24 0.93
C ILE A 156 -1.70 4.85 1.95
N SER A 157 -1.73 4.32 3.17
CA SER A 157 -0.86 4.74 4.28
C SER A 157 0.09 3.60 4.59
N GLY A 158 1.39 3.81 4.41
CA GLY A 158 2.50 2.91 4.77
C GLY A 158 2.32 1.43 4.42
N GLY A 159 1.65 1.12 3.31
CA GLY A 159 1.42 -0.26 2.86
C GLY A 159 -0.05 -0.72 2.94
N GLU A 160 -0.90 -0.01 3.67
CA GLU A 160 -2.27 -0.42 3.97
C GLU A 160 -3.30 0.46 3.25
N ASN A 161 -4.38 -0.17 2.79
CA ASN A 161 -5.50 0.50 2.15
C ASN A 161 -6.52 0.96 3.20
N ILE A 162 -6.63 2.27 3.42
CA ILE A 162 -7.57 2.89 4.35
C ILE A 162 -8.76 3.44 3.58
N ASP A 163 -9.97 2.97 3.90
CA ASP A 163 -11.21 3.54 3.36
C ASP A 163 -11.65 4.78 4.17
N PRO A 164 -11.64 6.00 3.59
CA PRO A 164 -12.13 7.20 4.24
C PRO A 164 -13.56 7.07 4.76
N LYS A 165 -14.41 6.27 4.08
CA LYS A 165 -15.79 6.03 4.49
C LYS A 165 -15.87 5.25 5.79
N GLN A 166 -14.96 4.31 6.02
CA GLN A 166 -14.93 3.53 7.26
C GLN A 166 -14.64 4.45 8.46
N ILE A 167 -13.64 5.31 8.33
CA ILE A 167 -13.29 6.31 9.35
C ILE A 167 -14.44 7.29 9.56
N ARG A 168 -15.02 7.82 8.48
CA ARG A 168 -16.16 8.74 8.55
C ARG A 168 -17.35 8.13 9.28
N THR A 169 -17.73 6.89 8.94
CA THR A 169 -18.86 6.19 9.58
C THR A 169 -18.59 5.96 11.06
N ALA A 170 -17.38 5.51 11.42
CA ALA A 170 -17.00 5.36 12.83
C ALA A 170 -17.02 6.70 13.58
N ALA A 171 -16.53 7.78 12.96
CA ALA A 171 -16.57 9.12 13.56
C ALA A 171 -18.01 9.59 13.80
N LEU A 172 -18.91 9.40 12.82
CA LEU A 172 -20.33 9.78 12.95
C LEU A 172 -21.09 8.97 14.00
N SER A 173 -20.60 7.80 14.41
CA SER A 173 -21.17 7.04 15.53
C SER A 173 -20.79 7.56 16.91
N ILE A 174 -19.85 8.52 17.00
CA ILE A 174 -19.44 9.13 18.27
C ILE A 174 -20.45 10.22 18.65
N PRO A 175 -21.12 10.10 19.82
CA PRO A 175 -21.99 11.17 20.32
C PRO A 175 -21.18 12.47 20.47
N GLY A 176 -21.69 13.57 19.91
CA GLY A 176 -21.01 14.86 19.89
C GLY A 176 -20.38 15.24 18.55
N ILE A 177 -20.47 14.38 17.53
CA ILE A 177 -20.02 14.68 16.15
C ILE A 177 -21.26 14.76 15.23
N SER A 178 -21.47 15.92 14.59
CA SER A 178 -22.59 16.14 13.65
C SER A 178 -22.21 15.92 12.20
N GLU A 179 -20.97 16.23 11.83
CA GLU A 179 -20.44 16.04 10.48
C GLU A 179 -19.03 15.49 10.57
N ALA A 180 -18.66 14.64 9.61
CA ALA A 180 -17.30 14.13 9.47
C ALA A 180 -16.91 14.03 8.00
N ARG A 181 -15.68 14.42 7.69
CA ARG A 181 -15.03 14.29 6.38
C ARG A 181 -13.61 13.81 6.57
N VAL A 182 -13.16 12.90 5.71
CA VAL A 182 -11.81 12.34 5.75
C VAL A 182 -11.13 12.65 4.43
N THR A 183 -9.93 13.21 4.50
CA THR A 183 -9.08 13.52 3.35
C THR A 183 -7.72 12.87 3.52
N SER A 184 -6.89 12.86 2.47
CA SER A 184 -5.50 12.41 2.57
C SER A 184 -4.55 13.59 2.72
N ARG A 185 -3.57 13.48 3.61
CA ARG A 185 -2.44 14.43 3.68
C ARG A 185 -1.11 13.69 3.39
N PRO A 186 -0.19 14.28 2.62
CA PRO A 186 1.16 13.73 2.45
C PRO A 186 1.89 13.57 3.80
N ASP A 187 2.67 12.51 3.93
CA ASP A 187 3.48 12.20 5.11
C ASP A 187 4.81 11.54 4.72
N LYS A 188 5.92 11.95 5.34
CA LYS A 188 7.26 11.47 4.97
C LYS A 188 7.48 9.98 5.28
N ARG A 189 6.78 9.45 6.28
CA ARG A 189 6.91 8.08 6.77
C ARG A 189 5.88 7.16 6.10
N TYR A 190 4.63 7.58 6.03
CA TYR A 190 3.54 6.73 5.55
C TYR A 190 3.18 6.99 4.07
N GLY A 191 3.82 7.95 3.40
CA GLY A 191 3.43 8.42 2.08
C GLY A 191 2.22 9.33 2.18
N HIS A 192 1.08 8.81 2.64
CA HIS A 192 -0.12 9.58 2.98
C HIS A 192 -0.70 9.11 4.32
N ARG A 193 -1.45 9.99 5.00
CA ARG A 193 -2.21 9.70 6.22
C ARG A 193 -3.65 10.20 6.10
N PRO A 194 -4.62 9.57 6.79
CA PRO A 194 -5.98 10.09 6.87
C PRO A 194 -6.02 11.33 7.77
N LEU A 195 -6.59 12.41 7.25
CA LEU A 195 -6.89 13.65 7.96
C LEU A 195 -8.40 13.73 8.19
N LEU A 196 -8.82 13.68 9.44
CA LEU A 196 -10.22 13.71 9.85
C LEU A 196 -10.63 15.13 10.22
N HIS A 197 -11.67 15.63 9.58
CA HIS A 197 -12.33 16.88 9.92
C HIS A 197 -13.71 16.57 10.51
N VAL A 198 -14.00 17.10 11.69
CA VAL A 198 -15.24 16.85 12.41
C VAL A 198 -15.88 18.14 12.88
N LYS A 199 -17.21 18.20 12.79
CA LYS A 199 -18.01 19.29 13.35
C LYS A 199 -18.63 18.84 14.64
N LEU A 200 -18.30 19.54 15.72
CA LEU A 200 -18.69 19.13 17.06
C LEU A 200 -20.01 19.75 17.51
N THR A 201 -20.82 18.97 18.23
CA THR A 201 -21.99 19.44 18.99
C THR A 201 -21.78 19.37 20.48
N LEU A 202 -20.71 18.70 20.93
CA LEU A 202 -20.26 18.62 22.32
C LEU A 202 -18.75 18.90 22.37
N PRO A 203 -18.21 19.43 23.48
CA PRO A 203 -16.78 19.66 23.62
C PRO A 203 -16.04 18.32 23.72
N LEU A 204 -15.48 17.87 22.59
CA LEU A 204 -14.64 16.68 22.48
C LEU A 204 -13.25 17.08 22.02
N SER A 205 -12.23 16.57 22.69
CA SER A 205 -10.84 16.73 22.26
C SER A 205 -10.45 15.74 21.15
N PRO A 206 -9.48 16.08 20.30
CA PRO A 206 -8.86 15.15 19.34
C PRO A 206 -8.45 13.81 19.97
N LEU A 207 -7.87 13.84 21.17
CA LEU A 207 -7.47 12.64 21.91
C LEU A 207 -8.66 11.73 22.26
N GLU A 208 -9.77 12.30 22.74
CA GLU A 208 -10.98 11.55 23.07
C GLU A 208 -11.62 10.91 21.84
N ILE A 209 -11.67 11.65 20.73
CA ILE A 209 -12.18 11.17 19.44
C ILE A 209 -11.32 10.01 18.97
N ARG A 210 -10.00 10.17 18.99
CA ARG A 210 -9.05 9.12 18.62
C ARG A 210 -9.22 7.86 19.45
N LYS A 211 -9.37 8.00 20.78
CA LYS A 211 -9.59 6.87 21.69
C LYS A 211 -10.88 6.12 21.36
N LYS A 212 -11.96 6.83 21.03
CA LYS A 212 -13.23 6.20 20.61
C LYS A 212 -13.09 5.50 19.26
N LEU A 213 -12.39 6.09 18.29
CA LEU A 213 -12.12 5.45 16.99
C LEU A 213 -11.28 4.18 17.12
N LEU A 214 -10.29 4.14 18.03
CA LEU A 214 -9.50 2.94 18.32
C LEU A 214 -10.31 1.76 18.86
N ALA A 215 -11.47 2.02 19.46
CA ALA A 215 -12.38 0.96 19.89
C ALA A 215 -13.24 0.40 18.74
N LEU A 216 -13.30 1.09 17.59
CA LEU A 216 -14.15 0.75 16.45
C LEU A 216 -13.36 0.28 15.23
N LEU A 217 -12.10 0.67 15.11
CA LEU A 217 -11.26 0.47 13.95
C LEU A 217 -9.92 -0.16 14.34
N THR A 218 -9.27 -0.79 13.36
CA THR A 218 -7.88 -1.22 13.52
C THR A 218 -6.98 -0.01 13.77
N PRO A 219 -5.99 -0.09 14.68
CA PRO A 219 -5.16 1.06 15.05
C PRO A 219 -4.50 1.78 13.87
N TYR A 220 -4.20 1.04 12.81
CA TYR A 220 -3.58 1.56 11.59
C TYR A 220 -4.52 2.47 10.78
N HIS A 221 -5.84 2.28 10.88
CA HIS A 221 -6.84 3.08 10.15
C HIS A 221 -7.23 4.35 10.91
N VAL A 222 -6.83 4.48 12.18
CA VAL A 222 -7.23 5.62 13.01
C VAL A 222 -6.28 6.78 12.78
N PRO A 223 -6.78 7.98 12.41
CA PRO A 223 -5.97 9.20 12.34
C PRO A 223 -5.21 9.44 13.65
N PHE A 224 -4.01 9.99 13.55
CA PHE A 224 -3.31 10.45 14.74
C PHE A 224 -3.99 11.70 15.31
N GLU A 225 -3.67 12.04 16.55
CA GLU A 225 -4.32 13.14 17.25
C GLU A 225 -4.15 14.48 16.52
N GLU A 226 -2.95 14.74 16.00
CA GLU A 226 -2.62 15.92 15.20
C GLU A 226 -3.31 15.94 13.82
N ASP A 227 -3.97 14.84 13.43
CA ASP A 227 -4.72 14.70 12.18
C ASP A 227 -6.23 14.74 12.40
N ILE A 228 -6.69 15.21 13.56
CA ILE A 228 -8.10 15.39 13.87
C ILE A 228 -8.38 16.87 14.06
N ASN A 229 -9.03 17.48 13.07
CA ASN A 229 -9.42 18.88 13.08
C ASN A 229 -10.88 19.00 13.54
N CYS A 230 -11.08 19.67 14.68
CA CYS A 230 -12.39 19.96 15.23
C CYS A 230 -12.83 21.39 14.90
N SER A 231 -14.06 21.55 14.43
CA SER A 231 -14.72 22.85 14.18
C SER A 231 -16.07 22.94 14.87
#